data_AF-A0A8T5RWQ9-F1
#
_entry.id   AF-A0A8T5RWQ9-F1
#
_cell.length_a   1.000
_cell.length_b   1.000
_cell.length_c   1.000
_cell.angle_alpha   90.00
_cell.angle_beta   90.00
_cell.angle_gamma   90.00
#
_symmetry.space_group_name_H-M   'P 1'
#
loop_
_entity.id
_entity.type
_entity.pdbx_description
1 polymer ?
#
loop_
_entity_poly.entity_id
_entity_poly.type
_entity_poly.pdbx_seq_one_letter_code
_entity_poly.pdbx_strand_id
1 'polypeptide(L)'
;MNVRSLMNKQKLVVDDVISVLLLITIGFLIMFSQLLAIMSIAVYSLFCLILYGSYRVHKSIFNRKLSLILKVLNLLFGISSIILSSYILGIMFTQPTIPASFILYFIGAPTFLIGLAGLLKGLIVNVFSPLFRLLNILIGATTVFFAAIAIIIGDTSFIFHIITLLTTLILNGILRSALYLSEYGLSLNSFKNLKLVWFLMDSPSLPQQEENQIKS
;
A
#
# COMPACT_ATOMS: atom_id res chain seq x y z
N MET A 1 17.59 22.58 -16.44
CA MET A 1 16.42 21.96 -17.10
C MET A 1 15.23 22.11 -16.14
N ASN A 2 14.12 22.71 -16.57
CA ASN A 2 13.04 23.12 -15.66
C ASN A 2 12.20 21.89 -15.27
N VAL A 3 12.11 21.55 -13.98
CA VAL A 3 11.50 20.29 -13.45
C VAL A 3 10.07 20.04 -13.98
N ARG A 4 9.33 21.12 -14.29
CA ARG A 4 7.99 21.04 -14.89
C ARG A 4 7.96 20.44 -16.30
N SER A 5 9.06 20.43 -17.06
CA SER A 5 9.09 19.86 -18.42
C SER A 5 9.31 18.34 -18.46
N LEU A 6 9.72 17.73 -17.34
CA LEU A 6 9.89 16.28 -17.19
C LEU A 6 8.63 15.61 -16.61
N MET A 7 7.74 16.39 -15.99
CA MET A 7 6.55 15.88 -15.32
C MET A 7 5.41 15.69 -16.33
N ASN A 8 5.07 14.43 -16.63
CA ASN A 8 4.01 14.10 -17.59
C ASN A 8 2.64 14.57 -17.05
N LYS A 9 2.06 15.61 -17.65
CA LYS A 9 0.77 16.19 -17.24
C LYS A 9 -0.38 15.18 -17.19
N GLN A 10 -0.35 14.14 -18.04
CA GLN A 10 -1.35 13.08 -18.05
C GLN A 10 -1.34 12.25 -16.75
N LYS A 11 -0.18 12.10 -16.12
CA LYS A 11 0.00 11.35 -14.87
C LYS A 11 -0.65 12.05 -13.69
N LEU A 12 -0.48 13.38 -13.61
CA LEU A 12 -1.12 14.22 -12.60
C LEU A 12 -2.65 14.15 -12.70
N VAL A 13 -3.19 14.23 -13.91
CA VAL A 13 -4.64 14.11 -14.14
C VAL A 13 -5.16 12.75 -13.67
N VAL A 14 -4.44 11.66 -13.93
CA VAL A 14 -4.86 10.32 -13.49
C VAL A 14 -4.78 10.19 -11.96
N ASP A 15 -3.72 10.68 -11.34
CA ASP A 15 -3.57 10.63 -9.88
C ASP A 15 -4.62 11.53 -9.18
N ASP A 16 -4.99 12.67 -9.77
CA ASP A 16 -6.09 13.53 -9.32
C ASP A 16 -7.46 12.84 -9.45
N VAL A 17 -7.75 12.24 -10.61
CA VAL A 17 -9.01 11.49 -10.83
C VAL A 17 -9.14 10.33 -9.84
N ILE A 18 -8.07 9.57 -9.62
CA ILE A 18 -8.05 8.47 -8.64
C ILE A 18 -8.28 9.00 -7.23
N SER A 19 -7.64 10.13 -6.87
CA SER A 19 -7.78 10.73 -5.54
C SER A 19 -9.21 11.22 -5.29
N VAL A 20 -9.83 11.87 -6.29
CA VAL A 20 -11.23 12.30 -6.24
C VAL A 20 -12.17 11.09 -6.14
N LEU A 21 -11.95 10.05 -6.94
CA LEU A 21 -12.75 8.83 -6.89
C LEU A 21 -12.65 8.13 -5.53
N LEU A 22 -11.45 8.11 -4.94
CA LEU A 22 -11.21 7.54 -3.62
C LEU A 22 -11.93 8.35 -2.53
N LEU A 23 -11.90 9.69 -2.60
CA LEU A 23 -12.68 10.57 -1.72
C LEU A 23 -14.18 10.34 -1.82
N ILE A 24 -14.72 10.22 -3.05
CA ILE A 24 -16.14 9.92 -3.29
C ILE A 24 -16.48 8.55 -2.69
N THR A 25 -15.63 7.55 -2.90
CA THR A 25 -15.85 6.18 -2.40
C THR A 25 -15.82 6.14 -0.88
N ILE A 26 -14.89 6.85 -0.23
CA ILE A 26 -14.88 7.01 1.23
C ILE A 26 -16.17 7.70 1.71
N GLY A 27 -16.60 8.77 1.05
CA GLY A 27 -17.85 9.46 1.37
C GLY A 27 -19.05 8.52 1.28
N PHE A 28 -19.14 7.72 0.22
CA PHE A 28 -20.17 6.71 0.04
C PHE A 28 -20.10 5.63 1.13
N LEU A 29 -18.89 5.15 1.46
CA LEU A 29 -18.69 4.15 2.52
C LEU A 29 -19.17 4.67 3.89
N ILE A 30 -18.90 5.94 4.21
CA ILE A 30 -19.36 6.58 5.45
C ILE A 30 -20.88 6.71 5.47
N MET A 31 -21.50 7.07 4.34
CA MET A 31 -22.96 7.21 4.25
C MET A 31 -23.72 5.88 4.39
N PHE A 32 -23.21 4.81 3.78
CA PHE A 32 -23.90 3.52 3.72
C PHE A 32 -23.43 2.50 4.77
N SER A 33 -22.22 2.65 5.32
CA SER A 33 -21.64 1.69 6.25
C SER A 33 -20.80 2.39 7.33
N GLN A 34 -21.49 3.13 8.20
CA GLN A 34 -20.87 3.86 9.32
C GLN A 34 -20.01 2.96 10.22
N LEU A 35 -20.46 1.72 10.47
CA LEU A 35 -19.70 0.74 11.24
C LEU A 35 -18.37 0.40 10.57
N LEU A 36 -18.38 0.13 9.27
CA LEU A 36 -17.17 -0.20 8.51
C LEU A 36 -16.19 0.99 8.48
N ALA A 37 -16.70 2.22 8.40
CA ALA A 37 -15.89 3.43 8.45
C ALA A 37 -15.22 3.62 9.83
N ILE A 38 -15.98 3.48 10.93
CA ILE A 38 -15.45 3.57 12.30
C ILE A 38 -14.42 2.47 12.55
N MET A 39 -14.73 1.23 12.12
CA MET A 39 -13.79 0.12 12.17
C MET A 39 -12.52 0.41 11.38
N SER A 40 -12.62 1.04 10.21
CA SER A 40 -11.46 1.43 9.39
C SER A 40 -10.51 2.35 10.12
N ILE A 41 -11.04 3.42 10.69
CA ILE A 41 -10.26 4.44 11.40
C ILE A 41 -9.54 3.80 12.59
N ALA A 42 -10.24 2.94 13.34
CA ALA A 42 -9.67 2.27 14.50
C ALA A 42 -8.62 1.20 14.11
N VAL A 43 -8.95 0.33 13.16
CA VAL A 43 -8.04 -0.74 12.69
C VAL A 43 -6.77 -0.15 12.09
N TYR A 44 -6.88 0.89 11.27
CA TYR A 44 -5.72 1.56 10.68
C TYR A 44 -4.80 2.15 11.75
N SER A 45 -5.36 2.89 12.71
CA SER A 45 -4.59 3.51 13.80
C SER A 45 -3.85 2.46 14.65
N LEU A 46 -4.51 1.33 14.95
CA LEU A 46 -3.92 0.24 15.71
C LEU A 46 -2.86 -0.51 14.91
N PHE A 47 -3.06 -0.71 13.60
CA PHE A 47 -2.06 -1.32 12.73
C PHE A 47 -0.81 -0.44 12.58
N CYS A 48 -0.97 0.89 12.47
CA CYS A 48 0.16 1.82 12.53
C CYS A 48 0.94 1.70 13.84
N LEU A 49 0.25 1.45 14.96
CA LEU A 49 0.88 1.22 16.25
C LEU A 49 1.70 -0.08 16.27
N ILE A 50 1.25 -1.15 15.60
CA ILE A 50 2.03 -2.38 15.39
C ILE A 50 3.30 -2.10 14.59
N LEU A 51 3.19 -1.38 13.47
CA LEU A 51 4.34 -1.04 12.62
C LEU A 51 5.36 -0.18 13.38
N TYR A 52 4.88 0.82 14.12
CA TYR A 52 5.70 1.66 14.97
C TYR A 52 6.41 0.85 16.06
N GLY A 53 5.70 -0.06 16.72
CA GLY A 53 6.27 -0.95 17.72
C GLY A 53 7.34 -1.86 17.12
N SER A 54 7.07 -2.44 15.95
CA SER A 54 8.01 -3.29 15.20
C SER A 54 9.28 -2.53 14.82
N TYR A 55 9.13 -1.28 14.34
CA TYR A 55 10.26 -0.41 14.04
C TYR A 55 11.11 -0.11 15.29
N ARG A 56 10.49 0.15 16.44
CA ARG A 56 11.22 0.40 17.70
C ARG A 56 11.97 -0.83 18.20
N VAL A 57 11.35 -2.02 18.13
CA VAL A 57 12.01 -3.29 18.47
C VAL A 57 13.21 -3.52 17.57
N HIS A 58 13.04 -3.39 16.24
CA HIS A 58 14.12 -3.51 15.28
C HIS A 58 15.26 -2.50 15.56
N LYS A 59 14.92 -1.22 15.78
CA LYS A 59 15.90 -0.18 16.10
C LYS A 59 16.67 -0.48 17.40
N SER A 60 16.01 -1.03 18.41
CA SER A 60 16.66 -1.41 19.67
C SER A 60 17.68 -2.54 19.49
N ILE A 61 17.31 -3.57 18.73
CA ILE A 61 18.13 -4.77 18.51
C ILE A 61 19.33 -4.47 17.60
N PHE A 62 19.09 -3.82 16.47
CA PHE A 62 20.09 -3.73 15.38
C PHE A 62 20.97 -2.46 15.42
N ASN A 63 20.57 -1.41 16.15
CA ASN A 63 21.35 -0.17 16.17
C ASN A 63 22.39 -0.18 17.31
N ARG A 64 23.65 -0.33 16.94
CA ARG A 64 24.79 -0.39 17.87
C ARG A 64 25.12 0.95 18.53
N LYS A 65 24.67 2.08 17.97
CA LYS A 65 24.99 3.43 18.46
C LYS A 65 24.10 3.92 19.62
N LEU A 66 23.07 3.15 20.01
CA LEU A 66 22.14 3.51 21.07
C LEU A 66 22.70 3.17 22.46
N SER A 67 22.52 4.07 23.43
CA SER A 67 22.82 3.80 24.83
C SER A 67 21.94 2.66 25.37
N LEU A 68 22.44 1.92 26.37
CA LEU A 68 21.77 0.73 26.91
C LEU A 68 20.37 1.07 27.44
N ILE A 69 20.23 2.21 28.14
CA ILE A 69 18.94 2.71 28.64
C ILE A 69 17.97 2.94 27.47
N LEU A 70 18.41 3.61 26.40
CA LEU A 70 17.53 3.90 25.26
C LEU A 70 17.16 2.64 24.47
N LYS A 71 18.01 1.61 24.46
CA LYS A 71 17.67 0.29 23.90
C LYS A 71 16.55 -0.36 24.70
N VAL A 72 16.70 -0.46 26.02
CA VAL A 72 15.68 -1.06 26.89
C VAL A 72 14.35 -0.30 26.78
N LEU A 73 14.40 1.04 26.79
CA LEU A 73 13.22 1.88 26.66
C LEU A 73 12.51 1.68 25.30
N ASN A 74 13.26 1.66 24.19
CA ASN A 74 12.69 1.42 22.86
C ASN A 74 12.11 0.01 22.74
N LEU A 75 12.74 -0.98 23.36
CA LEU A 75 12.25 -2.35 23.37
C LEU A 75 10.93 -2.47 24.14
N LEU A 76 10.86 -1.90 25.36
CA LEU A 76 9.67 -1.90 26.19
C LEU A 76 8.50 -1.19 25.50
N PHE A 77 8.72 0.02 24.97
CA PHE A 77 7.69 0.74 24.22
C PHE A 77 7.29 0.00 22.93
N GLY A 78 8.24 -0.66 22.27
CA GLY A 78 7.97 -1.43 21.06
C GLY A 78 7.10 -2.66 21.33
N ILE A 79 7.46 -3.45 22.35
CA ILE A 79 6.70 -4.64 22.75
C ILE A 79 5.33 -4.24 23.30
N SER A 80 5.23 -3.22 24.15
CA SER A 80 3.95 -2.80 24.72
C SER A 80 2.98 -2.28 23.64
N SER A 81 3.49 -1.51 22.67
CA SER A 81 2.68 -1.06 21.54
C SER A 81 2.17 -2.21 20.68
N ILE A 82 3.01 -3.21 20.37
CA ILE A 82 2.59 -4.42 19.62
C ILE A 82 1.54 -5.22 20.39
N ILE A 83 1.77 -5.50 21.69
CA ILE A 83 0.85 -6.29 22.50
C ILE A 83 -0.51 -5.57 22.63
N LEU A 84 -0.49 -4.29 22.98
CA LEU A 84 -1.70 -3.51 23.18
C LEU A 84 -2.53 -3.41 21.88
N SER A 85 -1.89 -3.08 20.77
CA SER A 85 -2.59 -2.97 19.48
C SER A 85 -3.14 -4.32 19.01
N SER A 86 -2.35 -5.39 19.13
CA SER A 86 -2.80 -6.74 18.75
C SER A 86 -3.96 -7.22 19.62
N TYR A 87 -3.94 -6.92 20.92
CA TYR A 87 -5.03 -7.24 21.84
C TYR A 87 -6.32 -6.48 21.50
N ILE A 88 -6.23 -5.16 21.30
CA ILE A 88 -7.40 -4.34 20.94
C ILE A 88 -7.96 -4.74 19.58
N LEU A 89 -7.11 -5.00 18.58
CA LEU A 89 -7.55 -5.54 17.28
C LEU A 89 -8.23 -6.89 17.47
N GLY A 90 -7.67 -7.77 18.29
CA GLY A 90 -8.28 -9.05 18.64
C GLY A 90 -9.68 -8.89 19.23
N ILE A 91 -9.87 -7.98 20.18
CA ILE A 91 -11.20 -7.66 20.73
C ILE A 91 -12.12 -7.11 19.65
N MET A 92 -11.66 -6.13 18.87
CA MET A 92 -12.46 -5.49 17.83
C MET A 92 -12.98 -6.48 16.79
N PHE A 93 -12.23 -7.53 16.46
CA PHE A 93 -12.67 -8.56 15.51
C PHE A 93 -13.44 -9.72 16.16
N THR A 94 -13.43 -9.84 17.49
CA THR A 94 -14.13 -10.91 18.22
C THR A 94 -15.46 -10.46 18.83
N GLN A 95 -15.63 -9.17 19.15
CA GLN A 95 -16.86 -8.64 19.75
C GLN A 95 -17.22 -7.23 19.24
N PRO A 96 -18.49 -6.98 18.85
CA PRO A 96 -19.54 -7.96 18.53
C PRO A 96 -19.08 -8.85 17.37
N THR A 97 -19.65 -10.07 17.23
CA THR A 97 -19.28 -11.03 16.17
C THR A 97 -19.47 -10.41 14.79
N ILE A 98 -18.42 -9.77 14.28
CA ILE A 98 -18.40 -9.21 12.95
C ILE A 98 -18.40 -10.39 11.99
N PRO A 99 -19.39 -10.48 11.08
CA PRO A 99 -19.41 -11.54 10.08
C PRO A 99 -18.10 -11.51 9.28
N ALA A 100 -17.54 -12.67 8.99
CA ALA A 100 -16.28 -12.77 8.25
C ALA A 100 -16.32 -12.01 6.91
N SER A 101 -17.50 -11.91 6.28
CA SER A 101 -17.73 -11.10 5.09
C SER A 101 -17.42 -9.61 5.26
N PHE A 102 -17.57 -9.02 6.45
CA PHE A 102 -17.17 -7.63 6.69
C PHE A 102 -15.66 -7.43 6.61
N ILE A 103 -14.86 -8.42 7.02
CA ILE A 103 -13.40 -8.37 6.87
C ILE A 103 -13.04 -8.41 5.38
N LEU A 104 -13.77 -9.20 4.58
CA LEU A 104 -13.59 -9.22 3.13
C LEU A 104 -14.02 -7.91 2.47
N TYR A 105 -15.09 -7.26 2.92
CA TYR A 105 -15.49 -5.94 2.42
C TYR A 105 -14.44 -4.88 2.77
N PHE A 106 -13.91 -4.97 3.99
CA PHE A 106 -12.90 -4.08 4.50
C PHE A 106 -11.61 -4.10 3.67
N ILE A 107 -11.14 -5.28 3.30
CA ILE A 107 -9.92 -5.46 2.48
C ILE A 107 -10.24 -5.32 0.99
N GLY A 108 -11.37 -5.85 0.56
CA GLY A 108 -11.79 -5.93 -0.84
C GLY A 108 -12.08 -4.58 -1.46
N ALA A 109 -12.77 -3.67 -0.77
CA ALA A 109 -13.13 -2.37 -1.33
C ALA A 109 -11.90 -1.49 -1.65
N PRO A 110 -10.92 -1.30 -0.75
CA PRO A 110 -9.65 -0.65 -1.10
C PRO A 110 -8.88 -1.40 -2.19
N THR A 111 -8.86 -2.74 -2.15
CA THR A 111 -8.16 -3.56 -3.15
C THR A 111 -8.75 -3.37 -4.55
N PHE A 112 -10.08 -3.26 -4.66
CA PHE A 112 -10.78 -2.95 -5.90
C PHE A 112 -10.33 -1.59 -6.47
N LEU A 113 -10.29 -0.55 -5.63
CA LEU A 113 -9.82 0.78 -6.05
C LEU A 113 -8.36 0.77 -6.49
N ILE A 114 -7.49 0.04 -5.78
CA ILE A 114 -6.08 -0.13 -6.13
C ILE A 114 -5.94 -0.85 -7.49
N GLY A 115 -6.73 -1.89 -7.73
CA GLY A 115 -6.81 -2.59 -9.01
C GLY A 115 -7.21 -1.66 -10.15
N LEU A 116 -8.26 -0.86 -9.93
CA LEU A 116 -8.77 0.09 -10.92
C LEU A 116 -7.73 1.18 -11.23
N ALA A 117 -7.05 1.70 -10.21
CA ALA A 117 -5.95 2.64 -10.38
C ALA A 117 -4.81 2.03 -11.23
N GLY A 118 -4.42 0.78 -10.97
CA GLY A 118 -3.42 0.07 -11.76
C GLY A 118 -3.83 -0.08 -13.24
N LEU A 119 -5.08 -0.46 -13.48
CA LEU A 119 -5.64 -0.62 -14.82
C LEU A 119 -5.68 0.70 -15.59
N LEU A 120 -6.27 1.75 -15.01
CA LEU A 120 -6.39 3.06 -15.63
C LEU A 120 -5.01 3.68 -15.91
N LYS A 121 -4.07 3.55 -14.96
CA LYS A 121 -2.72 4.08 -15.13
C LYS A 121 -1.95 3.35 -16.23
N GLY A 122 -2.11 2.03 -16.34
CA GLY A 122 -1.53 1.25 -17.43
C GLY A 122 -2.12 1.60 -18.80
N LEU A 123 -3.42 1.95 -18.88
CA LEU A 123 -4.05 2.36 -20.13
C LEU A 123 -3.62 3.76 -20.57
N ILE A 124 -3.55 4.72 -19.64
CA ILE A 124 -3.38 6.14 -19.95
C ILE A 124 -1.90 6.54 -20.03
N VAL A 125 -1.03 6.00 -19.17
CA VAL A 125 0.38 6.40 -19.10
C VAL A 125 1.21 5.67 -20.16
N ASN A 126 1.89 6.44 -21.01
CA ASN A 126 2.91 5.90 -21.90
C ASN A 126 4.19 5.61 -21.11
N VAL A 127 4.47 4.33 -20.88
CA VAL A 127 5.67 3.82 -20.19
C VAL A 127 6.73 3.44 -21.22
N PHE A 128 8.00 3.56 -20.85
CA PHE A 128 9.15 3.22 -21.70
C PHE A 128 9.17 1.73 -22.12
N SER A 129 8.68 0.82 -21.26
CA SER A 129 8.61 -0.61 -21.54
C SER A 129 7.16 -1.08 -21.75
N PRO A 130 6.82 -1.59 -22.96
CA PRO A 130 5.47 -2.07 -23.25
C PRO A 130 5.11 -3.32 -22.44
N LEU A 131 6.09 -4.13 -22.05
CA LEU A 131 5.88 -5.35 -21.26
C LEU A 131 5.40 -5.02 -19.84
N PHE A 132 6.03 -4.07 -19.16
CA PHE A 132 5.61 -3.65 -17.81
C PHE A 132 4.26 -2.94 -17.83
N ARG A 133 3.94 -2.20 -18.90
CA ARG A 133 2.62 -1.63 -19.12
C ARG A 133 1.55 -2.72 -19.21
N LEU A 134 1.76 -3.75 -20.03
CA LEU A 134 0.82 -4.86 -20.19
C LEU A 134 0.63 -5.63 -18.88
N LEU A 135 1.72 -5.96 -18.18
CA LEU A 135 1.65 -6.65 -16.90
C LEU A 135 0.89 -5.85 -15.84
N ASN A 136 1.09 -4.53 -15.79
CA ASN A 136 0.36 -3.67 -14.85
C ASN A 136 -1.14 -3.58 -15.17
N ILE A 137 -1.52 -3.53 -16.46
CA ILE A 137 -2.94 -3.61 -16.87
C ILE A 137 -3.53 -4.95 -16.47
N LEU A 138 -2.85 -6.06 -16.81
CA LEU A 138 -3.34 -7.41 -16.56
C LEU A 138 -3.53 -7.63 -15.06
N ILE A 139 -2.59 -7.17 -14.25
CA ILE A 139 -2.64 -7.37 -12.80
C ILE A 139 -3.60 -6.38 -12.13
N GLY A 140 -3.76 -5.18 -12.66
CA GLY A 140 -4.87 -4.29 -12.30
C GLY A 140 -6.22 -4.95 -12.55
N ALA A 141 -6.43 -5.52 -13.74
CA ALA A 141 -7.67 -6.19 -14.12
C ALA A 141 -7.97 -7.42 -13.25
N THR A 142 -6.99 -8.29 -13.00
CA THR A 142 -7.17 -9.45 -12.13
C THR A 142 -7.44 -9.05 -10.68
N THR A 143 -6.79 -7.98 -10.19
CA THR A 143 -7.06 -7.43 -8.85
C THR A 143 -8.52 -6.96 -8.74
N VAL A 144 -9.02 -6.22 -9.73
CA VAL A 144 -10.44 -5.79 -9.79
C VAL A 144 -11.38 -7.00 -9.80
N PHE A 145 -11.09 -8.00 -10.63
CA PHE A 145 -11.90 -9.21 -10.76
C PHE A 145 -11.99 -10.00 -9.46
N PHE A 146 -10.85 -10.30 -8.83
CA PHE A 146 -10.83 -11.04 -7.56
C PHE A 146 -11.43 -10.23 -6.41
N ALA A 147 -11.23 -8.91 -6.39
CA ALA A 147 -11.86 -8.05 -5.40
C ALA A 147 -13.39 -8.03 -5.54
N ALA A 148 -13.91 -7.94 -6.77
CA ALA A 148 -15.34 -8.00 -7.03
C ALA A 148 -15.94 -9.34 -6.59
N ILE A 149 -15.30 -10.47 -6.94
CA ILE A 149 -15.75 -11.80 -6.51
C ILE A 149 -15.75 -11.93 -4.98
N ALA A 150 -14.69 -11.48 -4.31
CA ALA A 150 -14.59 -11.56 -2.85
C ALA A 150 -15.66 -10.70 -2.14
N ILE A 151 -16.08 -9.58 -2.74
CA ILE A 151 -17.16 -8.75 -2.22
C ILE A 151 -18.54 -9.38 -2.49
N ILE A 152 -18.75 -10.00 -3.65
CA ILE A 152 -20.06 -10.58 -4.01
C ILE A 152 -20.31 -11.91 -3.29
N ILE A 153 -19.30 -12.75 -3.15
CA ILE A 153 -19.43 -14.15 -2.67
C ILE A 153 -18.69 -14.37 -1.34
N GLY A 154 -18.48 -13.29 -0.56
CA GLY A 154 -17.62 -13.30 0.63
C GLY A 154 -18.04 -14.25 1.76
N ASP A 155 -19.27 -14.75 1.72
CA ASP A 155 -19.75 -15.72 2.71
C ASP A 155 -19.23 -17.16 2.47
N THR A 156 -18.75 -17.46 1.26
CA THR A 156 -18.18 -18.78 0.93
C THR A 156 -16.66 -18.73 0.92
N SER A 157 -15.99 -19.77 1.45
CA SER A 157 -14.53 -19.92 1.34
C SER A 157 -13.71 -18.70 1.79
N PHE A 158 -14.05 -18.12 2.95
CA PHE A 158 -13.43 -16.92 3.53
C PHE A 158 -11.89 -16.88 3.46
N ILE A 159 -11.22 -17.96 3.89
CA ILE A 159 -9.76 -18.05 3.91
C ILE A 159 -9.17 -17.92 2.50
N PHE A 160 -9.81 -18.55 1.51
CA PHE A 160 -9.37 -18.48 0.12
C PHE A 160 -9.46 -17.05 -0.38
N HIS A 161 -10.58 -16.36 -0.17
CA HIS A 161 -10.74 -14.97 -0.60
C HIS A 161 -9.75 -14.01 0.09
N ILE A 162 -9.48 -14.19 1.39
CA ILE A 162 -8.45 -13.39 2.08
C ILE A 162 -7.07 -13.59 1.44
N ILE A 163 -6.66 -14.84 1.23
CA ILE A 163 -5.35 -15.13 0.65
C ILE A 163 -5.27 -14.55 -0.76
N THR A 164 -6.29 -14.72 -1.59
CA THR A 164 -6.33 -14.17 -2.95
C THR A 164 -6.27 -12.64 -2.94
N LEU A 165 -7.02 -11.97 -2.08
CA LEU A 165 -6.99 -10.50 -1.93
C LEU A 165 -5.60 -10.02 -1.50
N LEU A 166 -4.97 -10.68 -0.51
CA LEU A 166 -3.63 -10.32 -0.05
C LEU A 166 -2.56 -10.55 -1.12
N THR A 167 -2.60 -11.69 -1.82
CA THR A 167 -1.64 -12.00 -2.89
C THR A 167 -1.78 -11.02 -4.05
N THR A 168 -3.01 -10.71 -4.48
CA THR A 168 -3.25 -9.73 -5.56
C THR A 168 -2.81 -8.32 -5.16
N LEU A 169 -3.05 -7.92 -3.92
CA LEU A 169 -2.59 -6.62 -3.40
C LEU A 169 -1.05 -6.52 -3.41
N ILE A 170 -0.34 -7.56 -2.95
CA ILE A 170 1.13 -7.60 -2.95
C ILE A 170 1.66 -7.55 -4.39
N LEU A 171 1.10 -8.37 -5.29
CA LEU A 171 1.50 -8.37 -6.70
C LEU A 171 1.29 -7.00 -7.33
N ASN A 172 0.13 -6.38 -7.10
CA ASN A 172 -0.16 -5.04 -7.61
C ASN A 172 0.85 -4.01 -7.09
N GLY A 173 1.19 -4.04 -5.80
CA GLY A 173 2.23 -3.19 -5.21
C GLY A 173 3.61 -3.37 -5.87
N ILE A 174 4.05 -4.62 -6.09
CA ILE A 174 5.34 -4.93 -6.72
C ILE A 174 5.37 -4.44 -8.17
N LEU A 175 4.33 -4.71 -8.95
CA LEU A 175 4.29 -4.35 -10.37
C LEU A 175 4.12 -2.87 -10.62
N ARG A 176 3.35 -2.19 -9.76
CA ARG A 176 3.27 -0.74 -9.79
C ARG A 176 4.63 -0.13 -9.49
N SER A 177 5.35 -0.66 -8.51
CA SER A 177 6.74 -0.28 -8.21
C SER A 177 7.68 -0.55 -9.39
N ALA A 178 7.50 -1.68 -10.09
CA ALA A 178 8.24 -2.03 -11.31
C ALA A 178 8.00 -1.01 -12.44
N LEU A 179 6.74 -0.65 -12.66
CA LEU A 179 6.32 0.31 -13.67
C LEU A 179 6.95 1.68 -13.40
N TYR A 180 6.87 2.16 -12.16
CA TYR A 180 7.51 3.42 -11.76
C TYR A 180 9.03 3.39 -11.94
N LEU A 181 9.72 2.29 -11.62
CA LEU A 181 11.17 2.18 -11.82
C LEU A 181 11.54 2.11 -13.31
N SER A 182 10.75 1.41 -14.11
CA SER A 182 10.96 1.30 -15.56
C SER A 182 10.83 2.64 -16.28
N GLU A 183 10.04 3.58 -15.73
CA GLU A 183 9.96 4.97 -16.23
C GLU A 183 11.32 5.70 -16.13
N TYR A 184 12.18 5.30 -15.19
CA TYR A 184 13.51 5.88 -14.98
C TYR A 184 14.65 4.95 -15.46
N GLY A 185 14.33 3.87 -16.20
CA GLY A 185 15.32 2.91 -16.70
C GLY A 185 15.91 1.97 -15.63
N LEU A 186 15.31 1.91 -14.43
CA LEU A 186 15.79 1.13 -13.30
C LEU A 186 15.04 -0.22 -13.20
N SER A 187 15.74 -1.26 -12.72
CA SER A 187 15.16 -2.60 -12.52
C SER A 187 14.84 -2.88 -11.04
N LEU A 188 13.97 -3.85 -10.78
CA LEU A 188 13.60 -4.29 -9.42
C LEU A 188 14.61 -5.25 -8.76
N ASN A 189 15.70 -5.64 -9.45
CA ASN A 189 16.62 -6.67 -8.97
C ASN A 189 17.37 -6.30 -7.67
N SER A 190 17.36 -5.03 -7.29
CA SER A 190 18.04 -4.50 -6.11
C SER A 190 17.02 -3.94 -5.11
N PHE A 191 17.08 -4.40 -3.86
CA PHE A 191 16.25 -3.86 -2.76
C PHE A 191 16.49 -2.35 -2.53
N LYS A 192 17.65 -1.81 -2.95
CA LYS A 192 17.92 -0.37 -2.92
C LYS A 192 17.01 0.40 -3.88
N ASN A 193 16.60 -0.22 -4.99
CA ASN A 193 15.73 0.40 -6.00
C ASN A 193 14.28 0.48 -5.51
N LEU A 194 13.87 -0.42 -4.62
CA LEU A 194 12.54 -0.40 -3.99
C LEU A 194 12.42 0.78 -3.00
N LYS A 195 13.50 1.13 -2.29
CA LYS A 195 13.56 2.37 -1.48
C LYS A 195 13.46 3.62 -2.35
N LEU A 196 14.02 3.58 -3.56
CA LEU A 196 13.92 4.64 -4.57
C LEU A 196 12.50 4.85 -5.08
N VAL A 197 11.65 3.80 -5.12
CA VAL A 197 10.22 3.94 -5.44
C VAL A 197 9.51 4.81 -4.41
N TRP A 198 9.76 4.58 -3.12
CA TRP A 198 9.19 5.39 -2.05
C TRP A 198 9.68 6.84 -2.13
N PHE A 199 10.96 7.05 -2.45
CA PHE A 199 11.51 8.39 -2.67
C PHE A 199 10.90 9.10 -3.89
N LEU A 200 10.68 8.37 -4.99
CA LEU A 200 9.99 8.86 -6.19
C LEU A 200 8.50 9.16 -5.98
N MET A 201 7.87 8.45 -5.04
CA MET A 201 6.48 8.69 -4.63
C MET A 201 6.35 9.92 -3.72
N ASP A 202 7.29 10.13 -2.79
CA ASP A 202 7.33 11.28 -1.87
C ASP A 202 7.89 12.56 -2.51
N SER A 203 8.71 12.42 -3.55
CA SER A 203 9.40 13.53 -4.21
C SER A 203 9.41 13.29 -5.72
N PRO A 204 8.54 13.95 -6.51
CA PRO A 204 8.53 13.81 -7.97
C PRO A 204 9.81 14.35 -8.65
N SER A 205 10.78 14.87 -7.89
CA SER A 205 12.05 15.41 -8.38
C SER A 205 13.26 14.52 -8.02
N LEU A 206 13.69 13.74 -9.02
CA LEU A 206 15.05 13.28 -9.35
C LEU A 206 15.70 12.10 -8.59
N PRO A 207 15.98 11.00 -9.32
CA PRO A 207 17.11 10.08 -9.07
C PRO A 207 18.44 10.50 -9.73
N GLN A 208 18.46 11.50 -10.62
CA GLN A 208 19.64 11.80 -11.45
C GLN A 208 20.84 12.43 -10.70
N GLN A 209 20.72 12.70 -9.40
CA GLN A 209 21.85 13.23 -8.63
C GLN A 209 22.80 12.14 -8.09
N GLU A 210 22.37 10.87 -7.97
CA GLU A 210 23.26 9.80 -7.53
C GLU A 210 24.12 9.21 -8.66
N GLU A 211 23.62 9.20 -9.91
CA GLU A 211 24.40 8.66 -11.04
C GLU A 211 25.61 9.54 -11.42
N ASN A 212 25.52 10.85 -11.14
CA ASN A 212 26.63 11.79 -11.33
C ASN A 212 27.63 11.82 -10.17
N GLN A 213 27.32 11.24 -9.01
CA GLN A 213 28.27 11.10 -7.90
C GLN A 213 29.06 9.78 -7.95
N ILE A 214 28.61 8.79 -8.73
CA ILE A 214 29.34 7.53 -8.93
C ILE A 214 30.34 7.65 -10.10
N LYS A 215 30.22 8.70 -10.93
CA LYS A 215 31.12 8.99 -12.07
C LYS A 215 32.01 10.22 -11.86
N SER A 216 32.04 10.81 -10.67
CA SER A 216 32.93 11.92 -10.30
C SER A 216 34.00 11.48 -9.31
#